data_AF-A0A1V5JX41-F1
#
_entry.id   AF-A0A1V5JX41-F1
#
_cell.length_a   1.000
_cell.length_b   1.000
_cell.length_c   1.000
_cell.angle_alpha   90.00
_cell.angle_beta   90.00
_cell.angle_gamma   90.00
#
_symmetry.space_group_name_H-M   'P 1'
#
loop_
_entity.id
_entity.type
_entity.pdbx_description
1 polymer ?
#
loop_
_entity_poly.entity_id
_entity_poly.type
_entity_poly.pdbx_seq_one_letter_code
_entity_poly.pdbx_strand_id
1 'polypeptide(L)'
;MRLCLGKDDFNGFYEANLRFHNSYLILSANEPLKRVVQLQKQRLYDFPRRQTFVKEWEVASTGEHDTFVDLVAEGRLEAAASFVRDVHWSFALQERFIAQYYTDAIRHARERRP
;
A
#
# COMPACT_ATOMS: atom_id res chain seq x y z
N MET A 1 -7.43 1.87 -8.99
CA MET A 1 -7.67 1.88 -7.53
C MET A 1 -9.04 2.44 -7.18
N ARG A 2 -9.35 3.72 -7.44
CA ARG A 2 -10.68 4.33 -7.12
C ARG A 2 -11.89 3.52 -7.58
N LEU A 3 -11.89 3.01 -8.81
CA LEU A 3 -12.97 2.17 -9.33
C LEU A 3 -13.18 0.90 -8.49
N CYS A 4 -12.09 0.25 -8.06
CA CYS A 4 -12.15 -0.94 -7.23
C CYS A 4 -12.67 -0.62 -5.83
N LEU A 5 -12.26 0.52 -5.24
CA LEU A 5 -12.79 1.00 -3.96
C LEU A 5 -14.30 1.28 -4.01
N GLY A 6 -14.79 1.82 -5.13
CA GLY A 6 -16.23 2.05 -5.34
C GLY A 6 -17.04 0.76 -5.47
N LYS A 7 -16.41 -0.35 -5.85
CA LYS A 7 -17.04 -1.68 -6.03
C LYS A 7 -16.75 -2.66 -4.89
N ASP A 8 -16.03 -2.23 -3.86
CA ASP A 8 -15.50 -3.09 -2.81
C ASP A 8 -14.69 -4.29 -3.34
N ASP A 9 -14.01 -4.10 -4.48
CA ASP A 9 -13.18 -5.11 -5.13
C ASP A 9 -11.76 -5.10 -4.54
N PHE A 10 -11.55 -5.92 -3.51
CA PHE A 10 -10.26 -6.06 -2.85
C PHE A 10 -9.15 -6.55 -3.79
N ASN A 11 -9.43 -7.56 -4.62
CA ASN A 11 -8.40 -8.17 -5.46
C ASN A 11 -7.95 -7.22 -6.56
N GLY A 12 -8.89 -6.57 -7.24
CA GLY A 12 -8.56 -5.56 -8.26
C GLY A 12 -7.87 -4.33 -7.64
N PHE A 13 -8.25 -3.95 -6.41
CA PHE A 13 -7.54 -2.91 -5.69
C PHE A 13 -6.08 -3.31 -5.43
N TYR A 14 -5.85 -4.49 -4.85
CA TYR A 14 -4.52 -4.99 -4.52
C TYR A 14 -3.61 -5.08 -5.75
N GLU A 15 -4.12 -5.61 -6.87
CA GLU A 15 -3.38 -5.69 -8.12
C GLU A 15 -3.02 -4.30 -8.66
N ALA A 16 -4.00 -3.38 -8.70
CA ALA A 16 -3.76 -2.01 -9.13
C ALA A 16 -2.74 -1.29 -8.24
N ASN A 17 -2.80 -1.51 -6.93
CA ASN A 17 -1.88 -0.96 -5.95
C ASN A 17 -0.45 -1.45 -6.20
N LEU A 18 -0.25 -2.76 -6.40
CA LEU A 18 1.06 -3.32 -6.73
C LEU A 18 1.59 -2.77 -8.05
N ARG A 19 0.75 -2.67 -9.09
CA ARG A 19 1.14 -2.12 -10.39
C ARG A 19 1.59 -0.67 -10.30
N PHE A 20 0.89 0.18 -9.54
CA PHE A 20 1.29 1.57 -9.33
C PHE A 20 2.68 1.67 -8.71
N HIS A 21 2.90 0.97 -7.59
CA HIS A 21 4.20 1.00 -6.92
C HIS A 21 5.33 0.45 -7.80
N ASN A 22 5.05 -0.58 -8.60
CA ASN A 22 6.03 -1.16 -9.50
C ASN A 22 6.39 -0.22 -10.66
N SER A 23 5.53 0.74 -11.04
CA SER A 23 5.81 1.65 -12.15
C SER A 23 7.10 2.46 -11.99
N TYR A 24 7.46 2.83 -10.75
CA TYR A 24 8.70 3.55 -10.45
C TYR A 24 9.76 2.66 -9.78
N LEU A 25 9.37 1.66 -8.98
CA LEU A 25 10.35 0.80 -8.30
C LEU A 25 11.19 -0.02 -9.27
N ILE A 26 10.60 -0.53 -10.37
CA ILE A 26 11.34 -1.37 -11.33
C ILE A 26 12.42 -0.59 -12.08
N LEU A 27 12.29 0.74 -12.16
CA LEU A 27 13.24 1.63 -12.83
C LEU A 27 14.54 1.77 -12.04
N SER A 28 14.52 1.43 -10.74
CA SER A 28 15.74 1.43 -9.93
C SER A 28 16.68 0.30 -10.36
N ALA A 29 17.95 0.65 -10.62
CA ALA A 29 19.02 -0.31 -10.84
C ALA A 29 19.47 -1.02 -9.53
N ASN A 30 18.93 -0.61 -8.37
CA ASN A 30 19.26 -1.20 -7.07
C ASN A 30 18.49 -2.51 -6.85
N GLU A 31 18.97 -3.60 -7.42
CA GLU A 31 18.38 -4.94 -7.27
C GLU A 31 18.21 -5.40 -5.82
N PRO A 32 19.21 -5.23 -4.92
CA PRO A 32 19.04 -5.58 -3.51
C PRO A 32 17.88 -4.83 -2.85
N LEU A 33 17.72 -3.53 -3.13
CA LEU A 33 16.61 -2.74 -2.59
C LEU A 33 15.26 -3.26 -3.08
N LYS A 34 15.13 -3.52 -4.40
CA LYS A 34 13.89 -4.07 -4.98
C LYS A 34 13.52 -5.40 -4.33
N ARG A 35 14.51 -6.28 -4.12
CA ARG A 35 14.34 -7.57 -3.44
C ARG A 35 13.82 -7.39 -2.01
N VAL A 36 14.41 -6.47 -1.23
CA VAL A 36 13.98 -6.20 0.14
C VAL A 36 12.55 -5.67 0.17
N VAL A 37 12.22 -4.67 -0.65
CA VAL A 37 10.87 -4.09 -0.71
C VAL A 37 9.83 -5.15 -1.07
N GLN A 38 10.11 -5.99 -2.07
CA GLN A 38 9.22 -7.07 -2.47
C GLN A 38 8.99 -8.07 -1.33
N LEU A 39 10.05 -8.51 -0.65
CA LEU A 39 9.94 -9.46 0.46
C LEU A 39 9.14 -8.88 1.63
N GLN A 40 9.32 -7.60 1.95
CA GLN A 40 8.55 -6.96 3.02
C GLN A 40 7.06 -6.85 2.67
N LYS A 41 6.72 -6.49 1.43
CA LYS A 41 5.31 -6.49 0.97
C LYS A 41 4.68 -7.88 1.11
N GLN A 42 5.37 -8.93 0.68
CA GLN A 42 4.87 -10.30 0.80
C GLN A 42 4.64 -10.71 2.26
N ARG A 43 5.59 -10.38 3.16
CA ARG A 43 5.47 -10.67 4.59
C ARG A 43 4.31 -9.94 5.25
N LEU A 44 4.07 -8.69 4.87
CA LEU A 44 3.01 -7.87 5.47
C LEU A 44 1.62 -8.23 4.95
N TYR A 45 1.48 -8.59 3.67
CA TYR A 45 0.18 -8.63 3.00
C TYR A 45 -0.24 -10.01 2.48
N ASP A 46 0.69 -10.95 2.25
CA ASP A 46 0.35 -12.23 1.60
C ASP A 46 0.15 -13.40 2.58
N PHE A 47 0.59 -13.29 3.85
CA PHE A 47 0.49 -14.39 4.82
C PHE A 47 0.04 -13.96 6.23
N PRO A 48 -1.22 -14.22 6.62
CA PRO A 48 -2.32 -14.70 5.78
C PRO A 48 -2.83 -13.59 4.87
N ARG A 49 -3.04 -13.90 3.58
CA ARG A 49 -3.64 -12.95 2.64
C ARG A 49 -5.03 -12.57 3.09
N ARG A 50 -5.30 -11.27 3.09
CA ARG A 50 -6.62 -10.75 3.44
C ARG A 50 -7.63 -10.89 2.33
N GLN A 51 -8.89 -10.81 2.75
CA GLN A 51 -10.04 -10.79 1.84
C GLN A 51 -10.73 -9.43 1.81
N THR A 52 -10.34 -8.51 2.70
CA THR A 52 -10.92 -7.18 2.87
C THR A 52 -9.80 -6.17 3.13
N PHE A 53 -10.09 -4.91 2.86
CA PHE A 53 -9.21 -3.77 3.12
C PHE A 53 -9.80 -2.86 4.20
N VAL A 54 -8.97 -2.04 4.82
CA VAL A 54 -9.43 -0.91 5.63
C VAL A 54 -9.78 0.23 4.67
N LYS A 55 -11.06 0.38 4.32
CA LYS A 55 -11.49 1.26 3.21
C LYS A 55 -11.03 2.71 3.35
N GLU A 56 -11.08 3.26 4.57
CA GLU A 56 -10.59 4.61 4.85
C GLU A 56 -9.09 4.74 4.53
N TRP A 57 -8.30 3.72 4.91
CA TRP A 57 -6.87 3.71 4.63
C TRP A 57 -6.59 3.70 3.14
N GLU A 58 -7.28 2.85 2.38
CA GLU A 58 -7.05 2.73 0.95
C GLU A 58 -7.52 3.96 0.16
N VAL A 59 -8.56 4.65 0.63
CA VAL A 59 -9.00 5.94 0.06
C VAL A 59 -7.93 7.01 0.29
N ALA A 60 -7.40 7.12 1.52
CA ALA A 60 -6.33 8.06 1.85
C ALA A 60 -5.05 7.75 1.05
N SER A 61 -4.62 6.50 1.05
CA SER A 61 -3.46 5.98 0.29
C SER A 61 -3.58 6.25 -1.22
N THR A 62 -4.78 6.05 -1.80
CA THR A 62 -5.03 6.40 -3.21
C THR A 62 -4.95 7.90 -3.47
N GLY A 63 -5.31 8.75 -2.50
CA GLY A 63 -5.11 10.19 -2.58
C GLY A 63 -3.63 10.60 -2.50
N GLU A 64 -2.86 9.94 -1.62
CA GLU A 64 -1.41 10.12 -1.53
C GLU A 64 -0.69 9.76 -2.85
N HIS A 65 -1.21 8.79 -3.62
CA HIS A 65 -0.71 8.47 -4.96
C HIS A 65 -0.81 9.65 -5.93
N ASP A 66 -1.88 10.45 -5.86
CA ASP A 66 -2.00 11.64 -6.71
C ASP A 66 -0.93 12.66 -6.35
N THR A 67 -0.71 12.92 -5.05
CA THR A 67 0.35 13.84 -4.59
C THR A 67 1.72 13.40 -5.09
N PHE A 68 2.03 12.10 -5.06
CA PHE A 68 3.27 11.57 -5.61
C PHE A 68 3.37 11.84 -7.12
N VAL A 69 2.30 11.59 -7.88
CA VAL A 69 2.24 11.82 -9.33
C VAL A 69 2.46 13.30 -9.65
N ASP A 70 1.83 14.21 -8.91
CA ASP A 70 1.99 15.65 -9.09
C ASP A 70 3.45 16.09 -8.85
N LEU A 71 4.07 15.61 -7.76
CA LEU A 71 5.48 15.91 -7.47
C LEU A 71 6.41 15.40 -8.57
N VAL A 72 6.14 14.23 -9.15
CA VAL A 72 6.90 13.69 -10.28
C VAL A 72 6.66 14.51 -11.55
N ALA A 73 5.42 14.88 -11.85
CA ALA A 73 5.05 15.67 -13.01
C ALA A 73 5.67 17.08 -12.98
N GLU A 74 5.81 17.67 -11.80
CA GLU A 74 6.51 18.94 -11.56
C GLU A 74 8.04 18.83 -11.58
N GLY A 75 8.60 17.62 -11.72
CA GLY A 75 10.04 17.38 -11.68
C GLY A 75 10.66 17.47 -10.27
N ARG A 76 9.84 17.48 -9.21
CA ARG A 76 10.27 17.62 -7.81
C ARG A 76 10.63 16.25 -7.21
N LEU A 77 11.63 15.60 -7.80
CA LEU A 77 11.96 14.20 -7.51
C LEU A 77 12.36 13.93 -6.05
N GLU A 78 13.12 14.84 -5.42
CA GLU A 78 13.50 14.68 -4.01
C GLU A 78 12.31 14.81 -3.05
N ALA A 79 11.37 15.70 -3.39
CA ALA A 79 10.12 15.82 -2.65
C ALA A 79 9.26 14.57 -2.85
N ALA A 80 9.18 14.02 -4.07
CA ALA A 80 8.46 12.77 -4.34
C ALA A 80 9.06 11.59 -3.55
N ALA A 81 10.39 11.46 -3.53
CA ALA A 81 11.08 10.41 -2.77
C ALA A 81 10.85 10.55 -1.26
N SER A 82 10.96 11.78 -0.73
CA SER A 82 10.69 12.07 0.68
C SER A 82 9.23 11.81 1.04
N PHE A 83 8.28 12.17 0.16
CA PHE A 83 6.85 11.92 0.38
C PHE A 83 6.53 10.43 0.47
N VAL A 84 7.11 9.59 -0.40
CA VAL A 84 6.91 8.13 -0.32
C VAL A 84 7.44 7.58 1.01
N ARG A 85 8.63 8.01 1.44
CA ARG A 85 9.27 7.52 2.67
C ARG A 85 8.56 8.01 3.93
N ASP A 86 8.29 9.31 3.99
CA ASP A 86 7.93 10.00 5.22
C ASP A 86 6.41 10.18 5.39
N VAL A 87 5.63 9.95 4.33
CA VAL A 87 4.15 10.00 4.34
C VAL A 87 3.54 8.66 3.95
N HIS A 88 3.76 8.24 2.70
CA HIS A 88 3.02 7.11 2.13
C HIS A 88 3.33 5.77 2.79
N TRP A 89 4.62 5.48 3.06
CA TRP A 89 5.07 4.27 3.73
C TRP A 89 5.47 4.50 5.19
N SER A 90 5.12 5.65 5.76
CA SER A 90 5.48 6.00 7.13
C SER A 90 4.66 5.22 8.14
N PHE A 91 5.30 4.35 8.92
CA PHE A 91 4.62 3.64 10.01
C PHE A 91 3.96 4.63 10.99
N ALA A 92 4.65 5.69 11.39
CA ALA A 92 4.17 6.63 12.40
C ALA A 92 2.86 7.32 12.00
N LEU A 93 2.70 7.66 10.71
CA LEU A 93 1.47 8.30 10.22
C LEU A 93 0.36 7.28 9.94
N GLN A 94 0.74 6.06 9.54
CA GLN A 94 -0.19 5.01 9.16
C GLN A 94 -0.53 4.07 10.32
N GLU A 95 0.02 4.28 11.52
CA GLU A 95 -0.06 3.37 12.67
C GLU A 95 -1.49 2.98 13.01
N ARG A 96 -2.41 3.96 13.05
CA ARG A 96 -3.84 3.72 13.34
C ARG A 96 -4.46 2.72 12.36
N PHE A 97 -4.13 2.84 11.08
CA PHE A 97 -4.66 1.97 10.04
C PHE A 97 -3.99 0.60 10.05
N ILE A 98 -2.68 0.55 10.33
CA ILE A 98 -1.94 -0.71 10.48
C ILE A 98 -2.47 -1.51 11.68
N ALA A 99 -2.72 -0.85 12.81
CA ALA A 99 -3.28 -1.46 14.00
C ALA A 99 -4.70 -1.99 13.75
N GLN A 100 -5.55 -1.20 13.09
CA GLN A 100 -6.89 -1.62 12.68
C GLN A 100 -6.80 -2.82 11.73
N TYR A 101 -5.94 -2.73 10.71
CA TYR A 101 -5.67 -3.81 9.79
C TYR A 101 -5.38 -5.06 10.62
N TYR A 102 -4.28 -5.16 11.38
CA TYR A 102 -3.96 -6.40 12.11
C TYR A 102 -5.04 -6.88 13.10
N THR A 103 -5.76 -5.96 13.75
CA THR A 103 -6.88 -6.31 14.64
C THR A 103 -8.03 -6.99 13.90
N ASP A 104 -8.41 -6.47 12.72
CA ASP A 104 -9.48 -7.05 11.90
C ASP A 104 -9.10 -8.45 11.38
N ALA A 105 -7.82 -8.72 11.10
CA ALA A 105 -7.40 -10.08 10.71
C ALA A 105 -7.56 -11.06 11.86
N ILE A 106 -7.11 -10.67 13.05
CA ILE A 106 -7.19 -11.55 14.22
C ILE A 106 -8.65 -11.86 14.52
N ARG A 107 -9.54 -10.86 14.42
CA ARG A 107 -10.99 -11.04 14.59
C ARG A 107 -11.56 -12.02 13.57
N HIS A 108 -11.33 -11.80 12.28
CA HIS A 108 -11.81 -12.70 11.23
C HIS A 108 -11.24 -14.11 11.33
N ALA A 109 -9.98 -14.28 11.74
CA ALA A 109 -9.38 -15.59 11.95
C ALA A 109 -10.03 -16.34 13.12
N ARG A 110 -10.49 -15.64 14.17
CA ARG A 110 -11.22 -16.22 15.31
C ARG A 110 -12.64 -16.62 14.91
N GLU A 111 -13.34 -15.78 14.15
CA GLU A 111 -14.70 -16.05 13.65
C GLU A 111 -14.77 -17.26 12.71
N ARG A 112 -13.67 -17.59 12.03
CA ARG A 112 -13.58 -18.75 11.12
C ARG A 112 -13.17 -20.05 11.79
N ARG A 113 -12.87 -20.07 13.09
CA ARG A 113 -12.58 -21.34 13.80
C ARG A 113 -13.89 -22.08 14.05
N PRO A 114 -13.99 -23.36 13.65
CA PRO A 114 -15.18 -24.18 13.89
C PRO A 114 -15.44 -24.41 15.38
#